data_AF-A0A7X9QDU4-F1
#
_entry.id   AF-A0A7X9QDU4-F1
#
_cell.length_a   1.000
_cell.length_b   1.000
_cell.length_c   1.000
_cell.angle_alpha   90.00
_cell.angle_beta   90.00
_cell.angle_gamma   90.00
#
_symmetry.space_group_name_H-M   'P 1'
#
loop_
_entity.id
_entity.type
_entity.pdbx_description
1 polymer ?
#
loop_
_entity_poly.entity_id
_entity_poly.type
_entity_poly.pdbx_seq_one_letter_code
_entity_poly.pdbx_strand_id
1 'polypeptide(L)'
;MEGAADRNPIGDRPLRTRHRRRLRRRRPIIVGVGTHGGDAAQDIRFARSADGVGIAYAVHGSGAPLLIDACWLSHLQFDWQSPVWRHYLVELGRIATVIRYDERGHGLSDRGMTDHSLAARVADLEAVADDAGFERFALMAMAQGGPVALEYAARHPERLTRMVFYGSYPGAHAGVSAEELELYAAFEALIKVGWARPTSEFRRVFSSMMIPGGTEEQMRWLDDLQRMAVDAETAVLSRRQRQTIDSSPRMAELDLPTLVISSRGDQMNDFQHARDLAAGIRGARLVALESSNHIVLADEPAWPVFLRELTSFLAPDRSLMPPPAAADAHAEALAALSPRELDILGLAAQGLDNDAIAAKLVLSVRTVERHLQNVYAKLGLQGRTARAAAVGKLLSRG
;
A
#
# COMPACT_ATOMS: atom_id res chain seq x y z
N MET A 1 -15.49 75.02 -17.07
CA MET A 1 -16.60 74.09 -16.81
C MET A 1 -16.00 72.91 -16.05
N GLU A 2 -15.81 73.03 -14.73
CA GLU A 2 -16.82 72.75 -13.69
C GLU A 2 -17.39 71.32 -13.85
N GLY A 3 -17.32 70.41 -12.88
CA GLY A 3 -17.00 70.60 -11.47
C GLY A 3 -16.70 69.29 -10.73
N ALA A 4 -16.13 69.49 -9.54
CA ALA A 4 -15.75 68.54 -8.50
C ALA A 4 -16.97 67.80 -7.92
N ALA A 5 -16.86 66.50 -7.65
CA ALA A 5 -16.58 65.89 -6.34
C ALA A 5 -17.85 65.50 -5.55
N ASP A 6 -17.92 64.23 -5.14
CA ASP A 6 -18.19 63.95 -3.73
C ASP A 6 -17.53 62.64 -3.26
N ARG A 7 -16.92 62.70 -2.09
CA ARG A 7 -16.28 61.60 -1.33
C ARG A 7 -17.29 61.25 -0.21
N ASN A 8 -17.52 60.03 0.23
CA ASN A 8 -16.66 59.15 1.05
C ASN A 8 -17.61 58.13 1.79
N PRO A 9 -17.18 57.31 2.77
CA PRO A 9 -16.88 55.88 2.63
C PRO A 9 -17.78 54.96 3.49
N ILE A 10 -17.87 53.66 3.18
CA ILE A 10 -18.33 52.66 4.15
C ILE A 10 -17.36 51.47 4.20
N GLY A 11 -16.59 51.49 5.29
CA GLY A 11 -15.90 50.40 6.00
C GLY A 11 -15.73 49.04 5.34
N ASP A 12 -14.49 48.75 4.98
CA ASP A 12 -13.96 47.39 4.89
C ASP A 12 -14.01 46.71 6.27
N ARG A 13 -14.78 45.63 6.39
CA ARG A 13 -14.65 44.63 7.46
C ARG A 13 -14.24 43.30 6.81
N PRO A 14 -13.20 42.62 7.28
CA PRO A 14 -12.77 41.37 6.68
C PRO A 14 -13.80 40.26 6.95
N LEU A 15 -14.25 39.62 5.86
CA LEU A 15 -15.04 38.41 5.87
C LEU A 15 -14.26 37.29 6.59
N ARG A 16 -14.68 36.96 7.82
CA ARG A 16 -14.24 35.77 8.53
C ARG A 16 -14.50 34.53 7.67
N THR A 17 -13.43 33.88 7.22
CA THR A 17 -13.43 32.55 6.62
C THR A 17 -14.01 31.55 7.61
N ARG A 18 -15.27 31.14 7.38
CA ARG A 18 -15.88 30.02 8.09
C ARG A 18 -15.27 28.72 7.57
N HIS A 19 -14.38 28.11 8.35
CA HIS A 19 -14.01 26.71 8.20
C HIS A 19 -15.27 25.84 8.23
N ARG A 20 -15.70 25.35 7.06
CA ARG A 20 -16.70 24.28 6.97
C ARG A 20 -16.01 22.97 7.34
N ARG A 21 -16.11 22.63 8.62
CA ARG A 21 -15.84 21.28 9.14
C ARG A 21 -16.80 20.31 8.46
N ARG A 22 -16.35 19.61 7.41
CA ARG A 22 -17.13 18.55 6.77
C ARG A 22 -17.35 17.43 7.78
N LEU A 23 -18.61 17.17 8.12
CA LEU A 23 -19.00 15.97 8.86
C LEU A 23 -18.66 14.74 8.00
N ARG A 24 -17.61 14.01 8.39
CA ARG A 24 -17.31 12.66 7.87
C ARG A 24 -18.50 11.75 8.24
N ARG A 25 -19.36 11.44 7.26
CA ARG A 25 -20.30 10.31 7.38
C ARG A 25 -19.47 9.03 7.53
N ARG A 26 -19.65 8.29 8.63
CA ARG A 26 -19.04 6.97 8.84
C ARG A 26 -19.47 6.03 7.71
N ARG A 27 -18.51 5.57 6.92
CA ARG A 27 -18.67 4.67 5.76
C ARG A 27 -18.48 3.21 6.19
N PRO A 28 -18.97 2.22 5.41
CA PRO A 28 -18.81 0.82 5.76
C PRO A 28 -17.33 0.43 5.76
N ILE A 29 -16.88 -0.13 6.87
CA ILE A 29 -15.58 -0.80 7.01
C ILE A 29 -15.83 -2.26 6.66
N ILE A 30 -15.14 -2.79 5.66
CA ILE A 30 -15.14 -4.24 5.39
C ILE A 30 -13.84 -4.79 5.98
N VAL A 31 -13.96 -5.39 7.17
CA VAL A 31 -12.83 -6.12 7.77
C VAL A 31 -12.66 -7.42 6.99
N GLY A 32 -11.53 -7.58 6.30
CA GLY A 32 -11.17 -8.85 5.68
C GLY A 32 -10.97 -9.91 6.76
N VAL A 33 -11.75 -10.98 6.73
CA VAL A 33 -11.63 -12.09 7.70
C VAL A 33 -10.39 -12.90 7.36
N GLY A 34 -9.32 -12.73 8.14
CA GLY A 34 -8.16 -13.62 8.11
C GLY A 34 -8.53 -14.97 8.72
N THR A 35 -8.59 -16.02 7.92
CA THR A 35 -8.75 -17.39 8.42
C THR A 35 -7.36 -17.99 8.71
N HIS A 36 -7.11 -18.22 10.00
CA HIS A 36 -5.99 -18.97 10.61
C HIS A 36 -4.65 -18.24 10.81
N GLY A 37 -4.38 -17.91 12.09
CA GLY A 37 -3.03 -17.73 12.64
C GLY A 37 -2.40 -16.35 12.49
N GLY A 38 -2.66 -15.44 13.44
CA GLY A 38 -1.77 -14.30 13.77
C GLY A 38 -1.49 -13.23 12.70
N ASP A 39 -2.01 -13.35 11.49
CA ASP A 39 -1.77 -12.40 10.41
C ASP A 39 -2.43 -11.04 10.66
N ALA A 40 -1.67 -9.96 10.43
CA ALA A 40 -2.17 -8.59 10.51
C ALA A 40 -3.31 -8.39 9.49
N ALA A 41 -4.55 -8.22 9.94
CA ALA A 41 -5.67 -7.92 9.05
C ALA A 41 -5.46 -6.59 8.30
N GLN A 42 -5.96 -6.52 7.05
CA GLN A 42 -6.07 -5.25 6.33
C GLN A 42 -7.45 -4.62 6.53
N ASP A 43 -7.49 -3.29 6.59
CA ASP A 43 -8.71 -2.49 6.64
C ASP A 43 -9.02 -1.92 5.25
N ILE A 44 -10.12 -2.38 4.62
CA ILE A 44 -10.53 -1.93 3.29
C ILE A 44 -11.58 -0.81 3.41
N ARG A 45 -11.30 0.30 2.74
CA ARG A 45 -12.06 1.55 2.73
C ARG A 45 -12.26 2.03 1.30
N PHE A 46 -13.06 3.08 1.15
CA PHE A 46 -13.38 3.68 -0.14
C PHE A 46 -13.19 5.19 -0.09
N ALA A 47 -12.26 5.70 -0.89
CA ALA A 47 -12.12 7.12 -1.21
C ALA A 47 -13.09 7.50 -2.34
N ARG A 48 -13.38 8.80 -2.50
CA ARG A 48 -14.09 9.30 -3.69
C ARG A 48 -13.17 10.23 -4.45
N SER A 49 -12.90 9.87 -5.70
CA SER A 49 -12.17 10.70 -6.64
C SER A 49 -12.95 11.98 -6.98
N ALA A 50 -12.28 12.94 -7.63
CA ALA A 50 -12.84 14.25 -7.94
C ALA A 50 -14.09 14.17 -8.84
N ASP A 51 -14.14 13.16 -9.72
CA ASP A 51 -15.26 12.83 -10.61
C ASP A 51 -16.35 11.96 -9.95
N GLY A 52 -16.16 11.60 -8.67
CA GLY A 52 -17.11 10.83 -7.87
C GLY A 52 -16.88 9.32 -7.85
N VAL A 53 -15.95 8.81 -8.67
CA VAL A 53 -15.57 7.39 -8.74
C VAL A 53 -15.12 6.89 -7.35
N GLY A 54 -15.67 5.76 -6.91
CA GLY A 54 -15.28 5.07 -5.69
C GLY A 54 -13.98 4.30 -5.89
N ILE A 55 -12.94 4.68 -5.14
CA ILE A 55 -11.63 4.01 -5.18
C ILE A 55 -11.46 3.19 -3.90
N ALA A 56 -11.45 1.88 -4.04
CA ALA A 56 -11.18 0.94 -2.96
C ALA A 56 -9.70 0.96 -2.60
N TYR A 57 -9.40 1.12 -1.32
CA TYR A 57 -8.04 1.08 -0.81
C TYR A 57 -7.95 0.31 0.50
N ALA A 58 -6.83 -0.36 0.73
CA ALA A 58 -6.53 -1.07 1.95
C ALA A 58 -5.42 -0.36 2.73
N VAL A 59 -5.53 -0.42 4.04
CA VAL A 59 -4.47 0.00 4.97
C VAL A 59 -4.10 -1.17 5.85
N HIS A 60 -2.80 -1.45 5.97
CA HIS A 60 -2.28 -2.47 6.88
C HIS A 60 -0.86 -2.12 7.36
N GLY A 61 -0.37 -2.84 8.37
CA GLY A 61 0.97 -2.62 8.91
C GLY A 61 1.07 -1.48 9.91
N SER A 62 2.29 -1.02 10.17
CA SER A 62 2.57 0.02 11.17
C SER A 62 3.86 0.81 10.88
N GLY A 63 3.90 2.06 11.36
CA GLY A 63 5.01 2.99 11.15
C GLY A 63 4.67 4.07 10.12
N ALA A 64 5.70 4.66 9.51
CA ALA A 64 5.56 5.71 8.50
C ALA A 64 4.65 5.28 7.34
N PRO A 65 3.79 6.19 6.82
CA PRO A 65 2.90 5.86 5.72
C PRO A 65 3.67 5.66 4.42
N LEU A 66 3.41 4.53 3.77
CA LEU A 66 3.89 4.18 2.44
C LEU A 66 2.67 3.96 1.54
N LEU A 67 2.42 4.90 0.62
CA LEU A 67 1.38 4.74 -0.39
C LEU A 67 1.98 4.06 -1.61
N ILE A 68 1.38 2.96 -2.03
CA ILE A 68 1.75 2.20 -3.22
C ILE A 68 0.81 2.57 -4.36
N ASP A 69 1.37 3.17 -5.40
CA ASP A 69 0.72 3.33 -6.69
C ASP A 69 1.17 2.20 -7.62
N ALA A 70 0.36 1.14 -7.68
CA ALA A 70 0.59 -0.02 -8.53
C ALA A 70 -0.61 -0.16 -9.46
N CYS A 71 -0.38 -0.25 -10.76
CA CYS A 71 -1.51 -0.15 -11.68
C CYS A 71 -1.32 -0.93 -12.98
N TRP A 72 -1.69 -2.20 -12.93
CA TRP A 72 -2.18 -2.94 -14.10
C TRP A 72 -3.19 -3.96 -13.61
N LEU A 73 -2.88 -4.67 -12.51
CA LEU A 73 -3.74 -5.70 -11.93
C LEU A 73 -3.58 -5.75 -10.42
N SER A 74 -4.65 -5.43 -9.70
CA SER A 74 -4.75 -5.67 -8.27
C SER A 74 -6.17 -6.06 -7.90
N HIS A 75 -6.29 -6.80 -6.82
CA HIS A 75 -7.56 -7.04 -6.17
C HIS A 75 -7.30 -7.18 -4.67
N LEU A 76 -7.60 -6.13 -3.91
CA LEU A 76 -7.18 -6.01 -2.50
C LEU A 76 -7.45 -7.26 -1.66
N GLN A 77 -8.63 -7.87 -1.77
CA GLN A 77 -8.94 -9.08 -1.01
C GLN A 77 -8.20 -10.33 -1.50
N PHE A 78 -8.04 -10.48 -2.81
CA PHE A 78 -7.45 -11.67 -3.40
C PHE A 78 -5.94 -11.69 -3.13
N ASP A 79 -5.25 -10.56 -3.36
CA ASP A 79 -3.79 -10.47 -3.20
C ASP A 79 -3.29 -10.83 -1.79
N TRP A 80 -4.14 -10.69 -0.76
CA TRP A 80 -3.79 -11.05 0.62
C TRP A 80 -3.45 -12.54 0.81
N GLN A 81 -4.02 -13.40 -0.04
CA GLN A 81 -3.79 -14.85 -0.03
C GLN A 81 -2.81 -15.29 -1.12
N SER A 82 -2.23 -14.35 -1.86
CA SER A 82 -1.46 -14.67 -3.05
C SER A 82 -0.11 -15.32 -2.73
N PRO A 83 0.24 -16.45 -3.37
CA PRO A 83 1.60 -17.01 -3.31
C PRO A 83 2.63 -16.14 -4.06
N VAL A 84 2.19 -15.06 -4.72
CA VAL A 84 3.04 -14.09 -5.45
C VAL A 84 3.16 -12.76 -4.71
N TRP A 85 2.11 -12.31 -4.02
CA TRP A 85 2.10 -10.98 -3.38
C TRP A 85 2.16 -11.01 -1.85
N ARG A 86 1.79 -12.12 -1.20
CA ARG A 86 1.62 -12.13 0.26
C ARG A 86 2.92 -11.78 1.01
N HIS A 87 4.09 -12.19 0.51
CA HIS A 87 5.36 -11.82 1.14
C HIS A 87 5.66 -10.32 1.06
N TYR A 88 5.30 -9.64 -0.04
CA TYR A 88 5.33 -8.18 -0.09
C TYR A 88 4.43 -7.58 0.98
N LEU A 89 3.17 -8.01 1.06
CA LEU A 89 2.20 -7.44 1.98
C LEU A 89 2.65 -7.59 3.44
N VAL A 90 3.14 -8.77 3.82
CA VAL A 90 3.64 -9.04 5.17
C VAL A 90 4.89 -8.23 5.49
N GLU A 91 5.92 -8.29 4.64
CA GLU A 91 7.20 -7.63 4.93
C GLU A 91 7.10 -6.10 4.85
N LEU A 92 6.34 -5.55 3.89
CA LEU A 92 6.06 -4.12 3.83
C LEU A 92 5.26 -3.64 5.05
N GLY A 93 4.28 -4.43 5.50
CA GLY A 93 3.49 -4.11 6.69
C GLY A 93 4.31 -4.10 8.00
N ARG A 94 5.45 -4.81 8.03
CA ARG A 94 6.41 -4.74 9.15
C ARG A 94 7.24 -3.47 9.13
N ILE A 95 7.46 -2.87 7.96
CA ILE A 95 8.32 -1.68 7.80
C ILE A 95 7.54 -0.38 7.62
N ALA A 96 6.25 -0.41 7.30
CA ALA A 96 5.45 0.79 7.07
C ALA A 96 3.96 0.57 7.37
N THR A 97 3.23 1.67 7.55
CA THR A 97 1.78 1.65 7.35
C THR A 97 1.54 1.71 5.85
N VAL A 98 1.19 0.58 5.26
CA VAL A 98 1.06 0.43 3.81
C VAL A 98 -0.36 0.82 3.38
N ILE A 99 -0.46 1.71 2.41
CA ILE A 99 -1.69 2.11 1.74
C ILE A 99 -1.60 1.65 0.30
N ARG A 100 -2.53 0.81 -0.13
CA ARG A 100 -2.59 0.28 -1.50
C ARG A 100 -4.02 0.35 -1.99
N TYR A 101 -4.23 0.56 -3.28
CA TYR A 101 -5.57 0.75 -3.83
C TYR A 101 -5.75 -0.01 -5.12
N ASP A 102 -6.99 -0.42 -5.39
CA ASP A 102 -7.36 -0.91 -6.71
C ASP A 102 -7.65 0.30 -7.60
N GLU A 103 -7.01 0.37 -8.76
CA GLU A 103 -7.24 1.46 -9.72
C GLU A 103 -8.73 1.52 -10.12
N ARG A 104 -9.22 2.71 -10.52
CA ARG A 104 -10.52 2.83 -11.19
C ARG A 104 -10.69 1.75 -12.27
N GLY A 105 -11.86 1.10 -12.30
CA GLY A 105 -12.11 0.00 -13.23
C GLY A 105 -11.52 -1.37 -12.82
N HIS A 106 -10.77 -1.44 -11.72
CA HIS A 106 -10.09 -2.65 -11.28
C HIS A 106 -10.51 -3.09 -9.88
N GLY A 107 -10.34 -4.39 -9.60
CA GLY A 107 -10.53 -5.01 -8.29
C GLY A 107 -11.86 -4.65 -7.65
N LEU A 108 -11.79 -4.06 -6.47
CA LEU A 108 -12.93 -3.62 -5.67
C LEU A 108 -13.38 -2.17 -5.92
N SER A 109 -12.64 -1.41 -6.74
CA SER A 109 -13.05 -0.06 -7.12
C SER A 109 -14.23 -0.09 -8.08
N ASP A 110 -14.90 1.06 -8.25
CA ASP A 110 -16.00 1.18 -9.20
C ASP A 110 -15.55 0.72 -10.61
N ARG A 111 -16.44 0.05 -11.35
CA ARG A 111 -16.18 -0.55 -12.67
C ARG A 111 -17.00 0.08 -13.81
N GLY A 112 -16.55 -0.10 -15.05
CA GLY A 112 -17.20 0.48 -16.24
C GLY A 112 -16.79 1.92 -16.54
N MET A 113 -15.62 2.34 -16.07
CA MET A 113 -15.07 3.67 -16.33
C MET A 113 -14.43 3.73 -17.71
N THR A 114 -14.69 4.82 -18.43
CA THR A 114 -14.09 5.07 -19.74
C THR A 114 -12.91 6.06 -19.69
N ASP A 115 -12.89 6.94 -18.69
CA ASP A 115 -11.78 7.86 -18.46
C ASP A 115 -10.73 7.22 -17.56
N HIS A 116 -9.62 6.86 -18.21
CA HIS A 116 -8.40 6.31 -17.64
C HIS A 116 -7.23 7.23 -18.01
N SER A 117 -7.45 8.54 -18.02
CA SER A 117 -6.41 9.51 -18.33
C SER A 117 -5.38 9.62 -17.20
N LEU A 118 -4.23 10.24 -17.47
CA LEU A 118 -3.26 10.58 -16.41
C LEU A 118 -3.92 11.43 -15.32
N ALA A 119 -4.70 12.44 -15.71
CA ALA A 119 -5.37 13.35 -14.78
C ALA A 119 -6.35 12.61 -13.85
N ALA A 120 -7.14 11.70 -14.41
CA ALA A 120 -8.05 10.83 -13.66
C ALA A 120 -7.32 9.97 -12.62
N ARG A 121 -6.20 9.35 -13.00
CA ARG A 121 -5.39 8.52 -12.09
C ARG A 121 -4.71 9.33 -10.99
N VAL A 122 -4.19 10.51 -11.32
CA VAL A 122 -3.62 11.42 -10.31
C VAL A 122 -4.70 11.86 -9.32
N ALA A 123 -5.92 12.14 -9.79
CA ALA A 123 -7.05 12.47 -8.91
C ALA A 123 -7.45 11.31 -7.99
N ASP A 124 -7.33 10.06 -8.44
CA ASP A 124 -7.56 8.88 -7.60
C ASP A 124 -6.51 8.76 -6.50
N LEU A 125 -5.23 8.91 -6.87
CA LEU A 125 -4.12 8.91 -5.92
C LEU A 125 -4.27 10.02 -4.86
N GLU A 126 -4.62 11.23 -5.29
CA GLU A 126 -4.95 12.37 -4.41
C GLU A 126 -6.08 12.00 -3.44
N ALA A 127 -7.18 11.43 -3.95
CA ALA A 127 -8.34 11.06 -3.14
C ALA A 127 -8.03 9.97 -2.11
N VAL A 128 -7.23 8.97 -2.47
CA VAL A 128 -6.78 7.90 -1.56
C VAL A 128 -5.87 8.48 -0.49
N ALA A 129 -4.88 9.31 -0.86
CA ALA A 129 -3.97 9.95 0.08
C ALA A 129 -4.72 10.82 1.10
N ASP A 130 -5.68 11.62 0.64
CA ASP A 130 -6.48 12.51 1.48
C ASP A 130 -7.44 11.74 2.41
N ASP A 131 -8.10 10.68 1.93
CA ASP A 131 -9.01 9.91 2.77
C ASP A 131 -8.27 9.01 3.78
N ALA A 132 -7.09 8.50 3.42
CA ALA A 132 -6.19 7.81 4.35
C ALA A 132 -5.75 8.71 5.52
N GLY A 133 -5.69 10.02 5.30
CA GLY A 133 -5.50 11.03 6.35
C GLY A 133 -4.04 11.30 6.71
N PHE A 134 -3.11 10.95 5.82
CA PHE A 134 -1.69 11.25 6.00
C PHE A 134 -1.31 12.54 5.27
N GLU A 135 -0.79 13.52 6.03
CA GLU A 135 -0.34 14.79 5.46
C GLU A 135 0.91 14.62 4.60
N ARG A 136 1.87 13.80 5.04
CA ARG A 136 3.05 13.40 4.26
C ARG A 136 3.27 11.90 4.28
N PHE A 137 3.78 11.35 3.18
CA PHE A 137 4.03 9.92 3.04
C PHE A 137 5.14 9.62 2.03
N ALA A 138 5.71 8.42 2.11
CA ALA A 138 6.54 7.89 1.03
C ALA A 138 5.63 7.34 -0.07
N LEU A 139 5.96 7.59 -1.33
CA LEU A 139 5.23 7.07 -2.49
C LEU A 139 6.08 6.02 -3.20
N MET A 140 5.51 4.84 -3.43
CA MET A 140 6.12 3.77 -4.19
C MET A 140 5.31 3.51 -5.45
N ALA A 141 5.88 3.88 -6.59
CA ALA A 141 5.37 3.56 -7.92
C ALA A 141 5.86 2.17 -8.34
N MET A 142 4.92 1.24 -8.52
CA MET A 142 5.21 -0.10 -9.03
C MET A 142 4.69 -0.25 -10.45
N ALA A 143 5.47 -0.93 -11.30
CA ALA A 143 5.08 -1.24 -12.66
C ALA A 143 4.66 0.03 -13.44
N GLN A 144 3.38 0.16 -13.78
CA GLN A 144 2.88 1.29 -14.57
C GLN A 144 2.51 2.53 -13.74
N GLY A 145 2.80 2.54 -12.42
CA GLY A 145 2.55 3.70 -11.54
C GLY A 145 3.49 4.87 -11.78
N GLY A 146 4.62 4.65 -12.47
CA GLY A 146 5.67 5.65 -12.63
C GLY A 146 5.18 7.00 -13.17
N PRO A 147 4.43 7.05 -14.30
CA PRO A 147 3.97 8.31 -14.85
C PRO A 147 2.99 9.07 -13.94
N VAL A 148 2.13 8.35 -13.21
CA VAL A 148 1.17 8.93 -12.26
C VAL A 148 1.91 9.50 -11.05
N ALA A 149 2.86 8.73 -10.49
CA ALA A 149 3.66 9.15 -9.36
C ALA A 149 4.57 10.36 -9.68
N LEU A 150 5.14 10.42 -10.89
CA LEU A 150 5.92 11.58 -11.36
C LEU A 150 5.05 12.84 -11.45
N GLU A 151 3.86 12.74 -12.05
CA GLU A 151 2.93 13.88 -12.14
C GLU A 151 2.45 14.32 -10.75
N TYR A 152 2.13 13.37 -9.87
CA TYR A 152 1.74 13.67 -8.49
C TYR A 152 2.87 14.36 -7.72
N ALA A 153 4.11 13.85 -7.82
CA ALA A 153 5.27 14.38 -7.12
C ALA A 153 5.61 15.81 -7.57
N ALA A 154 5.50 16.10 -8.87
CA ALA A 154 5.71 17.45 -9.39
C ALA A 154 4.64 18.44 -8.90
N ARG A 155 3.39 17.99 -8.76
CA ARG A 155 2.26 18.82 -8.31
C ARG A 155 2.20 19.02 -6.80
N HIS A 156 2.64 18.03 -6.02
CA HIS A 156 2.52 18.00 -4.56
C HIS A 156 3.82 17.57 -3.86
N PRO A 157 4.97 18.20 -4.15
CA PRO A 157 6.25 17.80 -3.56
C PRO A 157 6.26 17.87 -2.03
N GLU A 158 5.44 18.74 -1.44
CA GLU A 158 5.30 18.89 0.01
C GLU A 158 4.59 17.70 0.68
N ARG A 159 3.82 16.91 -0.07
CA ARG A 159 3.14 15.70 0.43
C ARG A 159 4.06 14.48 0.48
N LEU A 160 5.21 14.53 -0.19
CA LEU A 160 6.10 13.37 -0.31
C LEU A 160 7.31 13.50 0.61
N THR A 161 7.61 12.42 1.34
CA THR A 161 8.87 12.30 2.09
C THR A 161 9.97 11.68 1.22
N ARG A 162 9.60 10.69 0.39
CA ARG A 162 10.47 9.88 -0.46
C ARG A 162 9.71 9.34 -1.66
N MET A 163 10.44 9.05 -2.73
CA MET A 163 9.93 8.37 -3.91
C MET A 163 10.65 7.03 -4.11
N VAL A 164 9.89 5.97 -4.43
CA VAL A 164 10.42 4.67 -4.82
C VAL A 164 9.82 4.28 -6.17
N PHE A 165 10.65 3.91 -7.14
CA PHE A 165 10.21 3.25 -8.37
C PHE A 165 10.64 1.78 -8.30
N TYR A 166 9.70 0.85 -8.49
CA TYR A 166 10.00 -0.58 -8.59
C TYR A 166 9.50 -1.15 -9.91
N GLY A 167 10.43 -1.60 -10.75
CA GLY A 167 10.12 -2.14 -12.08
C GLY A 167 9.26 -1.18 -12.89
N SER A 168 9.53 0.13 -12.82
CA SER A 168 8.66 1.18 -13.37
C SER A 168 9.38 2.02 -14.43
N TYR A 169 8.65 2.92 -15.08
CA TYR A 169 9.12 3.74 -16.19
C TYR A 169 8.56 5.16 -16.12
N PRO A 170 9.22 6.15 -16.74
CA PRO A 170 8.81 7.55 -16.62
C PRO A 170 7.62 7.93 -17.52
N GLY A 171 7.42 7.20 -18.60
CA GLY A 171 6.41 7.49 -19.62
C GLY A 171 6.50 6.58 -20.84
N ALA A 172 5.55 6.71 -21.74
CA ALA A 172 5.62 6.18 -23.08
C ALA A 172 6.86 6.75 -23.80
N HIS A 173 7.62 5.88 -24.47
CA HIS A 173 8.86 6.29 -25.12
C HIS A 173 8.56 7.08 -26.40
N ALA A 174 9.26 8.19 -26.59
CA ALA A 174 9.27 8.87 -27.88
C ALA A 174 9.90 7.94 -28.93
N GLY A 175 9.26 7.81 -30.10
CA GLY A 175 9.80 7.02 -31.20
C GLY A 175 9.56 5.51 -31.09
N VAL A 176 8.39 5.08 -30.60
CA VAL A 176 7.96 3.68 -30.62
C VAL A 176 8.13 3.10 -32.03
N SER A 177 8.87 2.00 -32.13
CA SER A 177 9.17 1.31 -33.37
C SER A 177 7.92 0.61 -33.95
N ALA A 178 7.95 0.30 -35.25
CA ALA A 178 6.87 -0.46 -35.88
C ALA A 178 6.67 -1.84 -35.22
N GLU A 179 7.76 -2.49 -34.83
CA GLU A 179 7.74 -3.78 -34.13
C GLU A 179 7.06 -3.68 -32.75
N GLU A 180 7.35 -2.64 -31.98
CA GLU A 180 6.68 -2.41 -30.69
C GLU A 180 5.19 -2.12 -30.86
N LEU A 181 4.80 -1.38 -31.90
CA LEU A 181 3.39 -1.15 -32.23
C LEU A 181 2.67 -2.46 -32.59
N GLU A 182 3.31 -3.34 -33.36
CA GLU A 182 2.78 -4.67 -33.68
C GLU A 182 2.65 -5.54 -32.42
N LEU A 183 3.66 -5.53 -31.55
CA LEU A 183 3.62 -6.23 -30.26
C LEU A 183 2.47 -5.71 -29.38
N TYR A 184 2.27 -4.40 -29.34
CA TYR A 184 1.16 -3.80 -28.60
C TYR A 184 -0.20 -4.21 -29.16
N ALA A 185 -0.36 -4.25 -30.48
CA ALA A 185 -1.56 -4.73 -31.14
C ALA A 185 -1.81 -6.23 -30.85
N ALA A 186 -0.75 -7.04 -30.84
CA ALA A 186 -0.83 -8.46 -30.50
C ALA A 186 -1.31 -8.69 -29.06
N PHE A 187 -0.73 -8.00 -28.07
CA PHE A 187 -1.20 -8.06 -26.69
C PHE A 187 -2.65 -7.61 -26.55
N GLU A 188 -3.05 -6.56 -27.25
CA GLU A 188 -4.42 -6.10 -27.25
C GLU A 188 -5.39 -7.17 -27.80
N ALA A 189 -5.02 -7.83 -28.89
CA ALA A 189 -5.81 -8.92 -29.46
C ALA A 189 -5.92 -10.12 -28.50
N LEU A 190 -4.82 -10.48 -27.82
CA LEU A 190 -4.82 -11.53 -26.81
C LEU A 190 -5.80 -11.22 -25.66
N ILE A 191 -5.83 -9.97 -25.20
CA ILE A 191 -6.78 -9.51 -24.16
C ILE A 191 -8.21 -9.60 -24.71
N LYS A 192 -8.51 -8.99 -25.86
CA LYS A 192 -9.86 -8.95 -26.44
C LYS A 192 -10.47 -10.34 -26.62
N VAL A 193 -9.66 -11.30 -27.08
CA VAL A 193 -10.13 -12.65 -27.41
C VAL A 193 -10.11 -13.58 -26.19
N GLY A 194 -9.10 -13.45 -25.34
CA GLY A 194 -8.75 -14.45 -24.35
C GLY A 194 -9.12 -14.13 -22.92
N TRP A 195 -9.29 -12.86 -22.56
CA TRP A 195 -9.32 -12.44 -21.15
C TRP A 195 -10.48 -13.04 -20.36
N ALA A 196 -11.68 -13.06 -20.96
CA ALA A 196 -12.90 -13.59 -20.33
C ALA A 196 -13.05 -15.12 -20.46
N ARG A 197 -12.15 -15.81 -21.18
CA ARG A 197 -12.26 -17.27 -21.37
C ARG A 197 -12.01 -18.01 -20.05
N PRO A 198 -12.68 -19.15 -19.82
CA PRO A 198 -12.47 -19.94 -18.60
C PRO A 198 -11.05 -20.50 -18.51
N THR A 199 -10.49 -20.90 -19.66
CA THR A 199 -9.10 -21.36 -19.75
C THR A 199 -8.11 -20.18 -19.70
N SER A 200 -6.86 -20.45 -19.34
CA SER A 200 -5.89 -19.39 -19.04
C SER A 200 -4.83 -19.13 -20.11
N GLU A 201 -4.86 -19.80 -21.26
CA GLU A 201 -3.74 -19.80 -22.22
C GLU A 201 -3.36 -18.39 -22.69
N PHE A 202 -4.35 -17.50 -22.88
CA PHE A 202 -4.11 -16.12 -23.28
C PHE A 202 -3.60 -15.24 -22.14
N ARG A 203 -4.09 -15.46 -20.90
CA ARG A 203 -3.64 -14.76 -19.70
C ARG A 203 -2.26 -15.25 -19.25
N ARG A 204 -1.96 -16.53 -19.51
CA ARG A 204 -0.69 -17.19 -19.22
C ARG A 204 0.47 -16.51 -19.92
N VAL A 205 0.28 -15.95 -21.11
CA VAL A 205 1.32 -15.14 -21.80
C VAL A 205 1.83 -14.03 -20.89
N PHE A 206 0.94 -13.24 -20.29
CA PHE A 206 1.32 -12.16 -19.38
C PHE A 206 1.89 -12.70 -18.06
N SER A 207 1.31 -13.75 -17.49
CA SER A 207 1.84 -14.39 -16.27
C SER A 207 3.28 -14.88 -16.47
N SER A 208 3.56 -15.50 -17.62
CA SER A 208 4.90 -15.98 -17.98
C SER A 208 5.92 -14.86 -18.18
N MET A 209 5.49 -13.69 -18.65
CA MET A 209 6.36 -12.50 -18.72
C MET A 209 6.57 -11.85 -17.35
N MET A 210 5.57 -11.87 -16.46
CA MET A 210 5.68 -11.26 -15.13
C MET A 210 6.58 -12.05 -14.18
N ILE A 211 6.51 -13.38 -14.21
CA ILE A 211 7.26 -14.27 -13.32
C ILE A 211 7.86 -15.47 -14.08
N PRO A 212 8.73 -15.26 -15.09
CA PRO A 212 9.40 -16.35 -15.77
C PRO A 212 10.07 -17.33 -14.80
N GLY A 213 9.61 -18.58 -14.80
CA GLY A 213 10.09 -19.62 -13.87
C GLY A 213 9.28 -19.76 -12.57
N GLY A 214 8.21 -18.96 -12.40
CA GLY A 214 7.25 -19.15 -11.32
C GLY A 214 6.56 -20.50 -11.38
N THR A 215 6.13 -21.00 -10.21
CA THR A 215 5.46 -22.30 -10.10
C THR A 215 4.08 -22.27 -10.78
N GLU A 216 3.58 -23.44 -11.16
CA GLU A 216 2.22 -23.56 -11.72
C GLU A 216 1.12 -23.02 -10.78
N GLU A 217 1.33 -23.04 -9.47
CA GLU A 217 0.42 -22.42 -8.50
C GLU A 217 0.43 -20.89 -8.61
N GLN A 218 1.61 -20.28 -8.61
CA GLN A 218 1.79 -18.83 -8.77
C GLN A 218 1.24 -18.34 -10.12
N MET A 219 1.54 -19.09 -11.17
CA MET A 219 1.09 -18.86 -12.53
C MET A 219 -0.44 -18.90 -12.66
N ARG A 220 -1.11 -19.92 -12.10
CA ARG A 220 -2.57 -19.95 -12.04
C ARG A 220 -3.15 -18.80 -11.22
N TRP A 221 -2.52 -18.45 -10.11
CA TRP A 221 -2.96 -17.34 -9.28
C TRP A 221 -3.00 -16.02 -10.06
N LEU A 222 -1.93 -15.72 -10.82
CA LEU A 222 -1.88 -14.51 -11.66
C LEU A 222 -2.88 -14.57 -12.81
N ASP A 223 -3.15 -15.73 -13.40
CA ASP A 223 -4.19 -15.86 -14.43
C ASP A 223 -5.58 -15.55 -13.88
N ASP A 224 -5.88 -16.01 -12.67
CA ASP A 224 -7.16 -15.73 -12.01
C ASP A 224 -7.25 -14.28 -11.58
N LEU A 225 -6.18 -13.73 -10.98
CA LEU A 225 -6.10 -12.31 -10.65
C LEU A 225 -6.37 -11.45 -11.89
N GLN A 226 -5.74 -11.76 -13.03
CA GLN A 226 -5.96 -11.06 -14.29
C GLN A 226 -7.44 -10.98 -14.66
N ARG A 227 -8.13 -12.12 -14.60
CA ARG A 227 -9.55 -12.23 -14.97
C ARG A 227 -10.48 -11.55 -13.97
N MET A 228 -10.16 -11.59 -12.68
CA MET A 228 -11.02 -11.01 -11.62
C MET A 228 -10.80 -9.51 -11.46
N ALA A 229 -9.55 -9.06 -11.54
CA ALA A 229 -9.19 -7.67 -11.34
C ALA A 229 -9.87 -6.78 -12.38
N VAL A 230 -9.89 -7.16 -13.65
CA VAL A 230 -10.34 -6.28 -14.74
C VAL A 230 -11.01 -7.06 -15.86
N ASP A 231 -12.00 -6.46 -16.50
CA ASP A 231 -12.65 -7.01 -17.68
C ASP A 231 -11.86 -6.65 -18.95
N ALA A 232 -12.10 -7.37 -20.04
CA ALA A 232 -11.32 -7.23 -21.27
C ALA A 232 -11.39 -5.82 -21.86
N GLU A 233 -12.57 -5.19 -21.82
CA GLU A 233 -12.80 -3.85 -22.37
C GLU A 233 -12.01 -2.81 -21.58
N THR A 234 -12.12 -2.83 -20.25
CA THR A 234 -11.38 -1.91 -19.37
C THR A 234 -9.88 -2.15 -19.47
N ALA A 235 -9.41 -3.40 -19.54
CA ALA A 235 -8.00 -3.73 -19.67
C ALA A 235 -7.40 -3.13 -20.95
N VAL A 236 -8.07 -3.29 -22.10
CA VAL A 236 -7.65 -2.69 -23.37
C VAL A 236 -7.67 -1.17 -23.31
N LEU A 237 -8.76 -0.58 -22.82
CA LEU A 237 -8.93 0.86 -22.78
C LEU A 237 -7.89 1.52 -21.87
N SER A 238 -7.69 0.99 -20.67
CA SER A 238 -6.67 1.43 -19.72
C SER A 238 -5.29 1.36 -20.34
N ARG A 239 -4.94 0.25 -21.03
CA ARG A 239 -3.64 0.09 -21.71
C ARG A 239 -3.40 1.15 -22.78
N ARG A 240 -4.38 1.36 -23.65
CA ARG A 240 -4.28 2.33 -24.75
C ARG A 240 -4.05 3.74 -24.21
N GLN A 241 -4.78 4.14 -23.17
CA GLN A 241 -4.61 5.46 -22.58
C GLN A 241 -3.23 5.60 -21.93
N ARG A 242 -2.72 4.56 -21.25
CA ARG A 242 -1.35 4.55 -20.68
C ARG A 242 -0.25 4.70 -21.71
N GLN A 243 -0.40 4.06 -22.87
CA GLN A 243 0.57 4.14 -23.96
C GLN A 243 0.74 5.55 -24.54
N THR A 244 -0.17 6.48 -24.22
CA THR A 244 -0.08 7.88 -24.65
C THR A 244 0.45 8.82 -23.57
N ILE A 245 0.71 8.31 -22.36
CA ILE A 245 1.14 9.13 -21.22
C ILE A 245 2.66 9.21 -21.19
N ASP A 246 3.20 10.42 -21.21
CA ASP A 246 4.62 10.68 -20.94
C ASP A 246 4.77 11.71 -19.81
N SER A 247 5.31 11.26 -18.67
CA SER A 247 5.65 12.11 -17.52
C SER A 247 7.16 12.29 -17.36
N SER A 248 7.97 11.83 -18.32
CA SER A 248 9.43 12.01 -18.29
C SER A 248 9.88 13.47 -18.12
N PRO A 249 9.18 14.50 -18.64
CA PRO A 249 9.58 15.89 -18.40
C PRO A 249 9.54 16.29 -16.92
N ARG A 250 8.71 15.62 -16.10
CA ARG A 250 8.58 15.91 -14.66
C ARG A 250 9.79 15.49 -13.85
N MET A 251 10.61 14.56 -14.33
CA MET A 251 11.73 13.99 -13.56
C MET A 251 12.70 15.06 -13.05
N ALA A 252 12.95 16.11 -13.85
CA ALA A 252 13.85 17.21 -13.50
C ALA A 252 13.28 18.15 -12.41
N GLU A 253 11.96 18.10 -12.17
CA GLU A 253 11.27 18.89 -11.14
C GLU A 253 11.38 18.25 -9.74
N LEU A 254 11.70 16.96 -9.67
CA LEU A 254 11.76 16.21 -8.41
C LEU A 254 13.01 16.58 -7.59
N ASP A 255 12.78 17.11 -6.39
CA ASP A 255 13.80 17.38 -5.37
C ASP A 255 13.50 16.65 -4.06
N LEU A 256 13.48 15.32 -4.13
CA LEU A 256 13.27 14.46 -2.98
C LEU A 256 14.13 13.19 -3.08
N PRO A 257 14.49 12.57 -1.95
CA PRO A 257 15.19 11.30 -1.97
C PRO A 257 14.42 10.29 -2.82
N THR A 258 15.10 9.71 -3.81
CA THR A 258 14.49 8.80 -4.79
C THR A 258 15.30 7.51 -4.89
N LEU A 259 14.60 6.38 -4.81
CA LEU A 259 15.16 5.05 -5.01
C LEU A 259 14.53 4.41 -6.24
N VAL A 260 15.33 3.88 -7.15
CA VAL A 260 14.89 3.11 -8.30
C VAL A 260 15.38 1.68 -8.11
N ILE A 261 14.48 0.71 -8.11
CA ILE A 261 14.79 -0.72 -8.01
C ILE A 261 14.21 -1.41 -9.25
N SER A 262 14.99 -2.23 -9.95
CA SER A 262 14.49 -2.96 -11.11
C SER A 262 15.28 -4.24 -11.35
N SER A 263 14.58 -5.28 -11.82
CA SER A 263 15.18 -6.54 -12.24
C SER A 263 15.88 -6.37 -13.59
N ARG A 264 17.11 -6.87 -13.73
CA ARG A 264 17.87 -6.72 -14.98
C ARG A 264 17.26 -7.47 -16.17
N GLY A 265 16.60 -8.59 -15.91
CA GLY A 265 15.94 -9.41 -16.91
C GLY A 265 14.43 -9.23 -16.96
N ASP A 266 13.89 -8.13 -16.41
CA ASP A 266 12.46 -7.83 -16.44
C ASP A 266 11.93 -7.84 -17.90
N GLN A 267 10.96 -8.72 -18.17
CA GLN A 267 10.37 -8.87 -19.51
C GLN A 267 9.16 -7.98 -19.74
N MET A 268 8.65 -7.32 -18.70
CA MET A 268 7.52 -6.40 -18.79
C MET A 268 8.00 -4.97 -19.07
N ASN A 269 9.06 -4.54 -18.37
CA ASN A 269 9.63 -3.21 -18.47
C ASN A 269 11.15 -3.30 -18.63
N ASP A 270 11.69 -2.78 -19.74
CA ASP A 270 13.13 -2.83 -19.99
C ASP A 270 13.92 -2.13 -18.87
N PHE A 271 15.04 -2.73 -18.45
CA PHE A 271 15.95 -2.16 -17.47
C PHE A 271 16.46 -0.76 -17.85
N GLN A 272 16.44 -0.40 -19.14
CA GLN A 272 16.76 0.95 -19.61
C GLN A 272 15.83 2.00 -18.98
N HIS A 273 14.54 1.70 -18.75
CA HIS A 273 13.64 2.62 -18.04
C HIS A 273 14.13 2.97 -16.63
N ALA A 274 14.69 2.00 -15.91
CA ALA A 274 15.25 2.22 -14.58
C ALA A 274 16.51 3.10 -14.63
N ARG A 275 17.33 2.96 -15.68
CA ARG A 275 18.47 3.85 -15.92
C ARG A 275 18.01 5.26 -16.24
N ASP A 276 16.99 5.42 -17.07
CA ASP A 276 16.46 6.72 -17.46
C ASP A 276 15.87 7.46 -16.26
N LEU A 277 15.10 6.76 -15.40
CA LEU A 277 14.62 7.31 -14.13
C LEU A 277 15.78 7.78 -13.22
N ALA A 278 16.81 6.93 -13.05
CA ALA A 278 17.94 7.24 -12.19
C ALA A 278 18.81 8.38 -12.73
N ALA A 279 18.92 8.51 -14.05
CA ALA A 279 19.65 9.60 -14.70
C ALA A 279 18.85 10.91 -14.75
N GLY A 280 17.52 10.83 -14.89
CA GLY A 280 16.63 11.97 -15.03
C GLY A 280 16.26 12.64 -13.70
N ILE A 281 16.32 11.92 -12.59
CA ILE A 281 15.95 12.43 -11.26
C ILE A 281 17.21 12.72 -10.44
N ARG A 282 17.34 13.97 -9.97
CA ARG A 282 18.52 14.40 -9.22
C ARG A 282 18.66 13.62 -7.91
N GLY A 283 19.82 13.00 -7.73
CA GLY A 283 20.15 12.26 -6.50
C GLY A 283 19.44 10.90 -6.38
N ALA A 284 18.79 10.42 -7.45
CA ALA A 284 18.20 9.09 -7.46
C ALA A 284 19.28 8.01 -7.37
N ARG A 285 18.98 6.94 -6.63
CA ARG A 285 19.84 5.77 -6.50
C ARG A 285 19.22 4.58 -7.23
N LEU A 286 19.97 3.96 -8.14
CA LEU A 286 19.55 2.73 -8.83
C LEU A 286 20.07 1.48 -8.11
N VAL A 287 19.18 0.53 -7.87
CA VAL A 287 19.47 -0.83 -7.41
C VAL A 287 19.04 -1.80 -8.50
N ALA A 288 20.02 -2.47 -9.11
CA ALA A 288 19.77 -3.54 -10.06
C ALA A 288 19.60 -4.87 -9.31
N LEU A 289 18.49 -5.56 -9.53
CA LEU A 289 18.25 -6.89 -9.01
C LEU A 289 18.64 -7.92 -10.06
N GLU A 290 19.42 -8.93 -9.66
CA GLU A 290 19.72 -10.09 -10.49
C GLU A 290 18.51 -11.04 -10.45
N SER A 291 17.53 -10.76 -11.30
CA SER A 291 16.30 -11.53 -11.50
C SER A 291 15.77 -11.29 -12.92
N SER A 292 15.00 -12.26 -13.43
CA SER A 292 14.22 -12.11 -14.67
C SER A 292 12.75 -11.77 -14.39
N ASN A 293 12.33 -11.77 -13.13
CA ASN A 293 10.96 -11.54 -12.76
C ASN A 293 10.66 -10.05 -12.64
N HIS A 294 9.54 -9.64 -13.25
CA HIS A 294 8.93 -8.34 -13.00
C HIS A 294 8.45 -8.25 -11.53
N ILE A 295 7.93 -9.36 -11.01
CA ILE A 295 7.53 -9.50 -9.60
C ILE A 295 8.51 -10.46 -8.91
N VAL A 296 9.43 -9.93 -8.11
CA VAL A 296 10.42 -10.77 -7.42
C VAL A 296 9.72 -11.66 -6.38
N LEU A 297 9.85 -12.97 -6.54
CA LEU A 297 9.26 -14.02 -5.72
C LEU A 297 10.02 -14.22 -4.40
N ALA A 298 9.35 -14.76 -3.40
CA ALA A 298 9.84 -14.83 -2.02
C ALA A 298 11.13 -15.64 -1.84
N ASP A 299 11.32 -16.66 -2.67
CA ASP A 299 12.43 -17.61 -2.66
C ASP A 299 13.59 -17.18 -3.56
N GLU A 300 13.46 -16.07 -4.28
CA GLU A 300 14.54 -15.56 -5.13
C GLU A 300 15.66 -14.91 -4.31
N PRO A 301 16.94 -15.07 -4.71
CA PRO A 301 18.07 -14.35 -4.12
C PRO A 301 17.93 -12.82 -4.20
N ALA A 302 17.16 -12.31 -5.17
CA ALA A 302 16.86 -10.90 -5.32
C ALA A 302 15.94 -10.35 -4.22
N TRP A 303 15.10 -11.18 -3.60
CA TRP A 303 14.10 -10.73 -2.62
C TRP A 303 14.73 -10.12 -1.34
N PRO A 304 15.70 -10.76 -0.67
CA PRO A 304 16.38 -10.15 0.47
C PRO A 304 17.10 -8.85 0.14
N VAL A 305 17.59 -8.70 -1.10
CA VAL A 305 18.21 -7.46 -1.59
C VAL A 305 17.15 -6.37 -1.71
N PHE A 306 16.05 -6.63 -2.41
CA PHE A 306 14.91 -5.71 -2.52
C PHE A 306 14.47 -5.21 -1.14
N LEU A 307 14.20 -6.13 -0.21
CA LEU A 307 13.67 -5.78 1.11
C LEU A 307 14.67 -4.96 1.92
N ARG A 308 15.96 -5.31 1.91
CA ARG A 308 17.01 -4.57 2.62
C ARG A 308 17.14 -3.13 2.09
N GLU A 309 17.21 -2.97 0.77
CA GLU A 309 17.39 -1.66 0.15
C GLU A 309 16.19 -0.75 0.41
N LEU A 310 14.97 -1.29 0.30
CA LEU A 310 13.74 -0.55 0.60
C LEU A 310 13.64 -0.19 2.09
N THR A 311 13.91 -1.15 2.98
CA THR A 311 13.87 -0.92 4.43
C THR A 311 14.86 0.17 4.85
N SER A 312 16.10 0.10 4.36
CA SER A 312 17.14 1.08 4.65
C SER A 312 16.74 2.48 4.15
N PHE A 313 16.18 2.55 2.94
CA PHE A 313 15.76 3.81 2.35
C PHE A 313 14.59 4.48 3.10
N LEU A 314 13.63 3.70 3.58
CA LEU A 314 12.47 4.18 4.33
C LEU A 314 12.76 4.44 5.83
N ALA A 315 13.88 3.93 6.35
CA ALA A 315 14.22 4.01 7.78
C ALA A 315 14.14 5.43 8.38
N PRO A 316 14.57 6.52 7.71
CA PRO A 316 14.52 7.83 8.34
C PRO A 316 13.08 8.35 8.54
N ASP A 317 12.10 7.96 7.72
CA ASP A 317 10.69 8.32 7.97
C ASP A 317 10.14 7.65 9.23
N ARG A 318 10.64 6.46 9.58
CA ARG A 318 10.28 5.78 10.83
C ARG A 318 10.76 6.57 12.05
N SER A 319 11.89 7.26 11.93
CA SER A 319 12.45 8.09 13.01
C SER A 319 11.75 9.44 13.19
N LEU A 320 11.02 9.90 12.17
CA LEU A 320 10.25 11.15 12.20
C LEU A 320 8.85 10.98 12.80
N MET A 321 8.37 9.74 12.95
CA MET A 321 7.10 9.49 13.60
C MET A 321 7.27 9.40 15.12
N PRO A 322 6.38 10.03 15.91
CA PRO A 322 6.24 9.63 17.30
C PRO A 322 5.92 8.12 17.35
N PRO A 323 6.40 7.38 18.37
CA PRO A 323 6.04 5.98 18.52
C PRO A 323 4.51 5.84 18.45
N PRO A 324 3.99 4.78 17.80
CA PRO A 324 2.56 4.68 17.56
C PRO A 324 1.79 4.74 18.89
N ALA A 325 0.71 5.50 18.94
CA ALA A 325 -0.16 5.62 20.13
C ALA A 325 -0.69 4.27 20.65
N ALA A 326 -0.62 3.21 19.84
CA ALA A 326 -0.92 1.83 20.26
C ALA A 326 0.18 1.24 21.17
N ALA A 327 1.45 1.61 20.98
CA ALA A 327 2.54 1.25 21.89
C ALA A 327 2.38 1.96 23.23
N ASP A 328 1.96 3.23 23.23
CA ASP A 328 1.66 3.99 24.46
C ASP A 328 0.43 3.41 25.17
N ALA A 329 -0.65 3.08 24.47
CA ALA A 329 -1.82 2.44 25.08
C ALA A 329 -1.52 1.02 25.61
N HIS A 330 -0.65 0.25 24.94
CA HIS A 330 -0.21 -1.07 25.42
C HIS A 330 0.72 -0.95 26.63
N ALA A 331 1.65 0.00 26.60
CA ALA A 331 2.56 0.29 27.71
C ALA A 331 1.81 0.82 28.93
N GLU A 332 0.85 1.74 28.75
CA GLU A 332 -0.03 2.24 29.81
C GLU A 332 -0.91 1.15 30.39
N ALA A 333 -1.53 0.31 29.56
CA ALA A 333 -2.38 -0.79 30.03
C ALA A 333 -1.58 -1.86 30.81
N LEU A 334 -0.34 -2.13 30.40
CA LEU A 334 0.58 -3.00 31.17
C LEU A 334 1.13 -2.29 32.42
N ALA A 335 1.36 -0.99 32.38
CA ALA A 335 1.78 -0.20 33.54
C ALA A 335 0.68 -0.07 34.61
N ALA A 336 -0.59 -0.23 34.24
CA ALA A 336 -1.73 -0.30 35.16
C ALA A 336 -1.82 -1.66 35.92
N LEU A 337 -1.02 -2.66 35.52
CA LEU A 337 -0.92 -3.92 36.25
C LEU A 337 -0.05 -3.75 37.48
N SER A 338 -0.49 -4.32 38.60
CA SER A 338 0.32 -4.41 39.81
C SER A 338 1.53 -5.34 39.58
N PRO A 339 2.61 -5.21 40.37
CA PRO A 339 3.74 -6.13 40.31
C PRO A 339 3.32 -7.60 40.40
N ARG A 340 2.32 -7.89 41.25
CA ARG A 340 1.80 -9.25 41.42
C ARG A 340 1.05 -9.78 40.20
N GLU A 341 0.32 -8.92 39.51
CA GLU A 341 -0.38 -9.27 38.26
C GLU A 341 0.62 -9.49 37.12
N LEU A 342 1.71 -8.72 37.07
CA LEU A 342 2.81 -8.93 36.13
C LEU A 342 3.55 -10.24 36.37
N ASP A 343 3.85 -10.60 37.62
CA ASP A 343 4.48 -11.89 37.96
C ASP A 343 3.63 -13.07 37.48
N ILE A 344 2.32 -13.02 37.76
CA ILE A 344 1.36 -14.07 37.39
C ILE A 344 1.23 -14.15 35.87
N LEU A 345 1.12 -13.01 35.18
CA LEU A 345 1.04 -12.98 33.72
C LEU A 345 2.34 -13.45 33.06
N GLY A 346 3.50 -13.14 33.65
CA GLY A 346 4.81 -13.60 33.18
C GLY A 346 4.98 -15.12 33.30
N LEU A 347 4.50 -15.72 34.38
CA LEU A 347 4.48 -17.18 34.53
C LEU A 347 3.47 -17.84 33.58
N ALA A 348 2.32 -17.22 33.35
CA ALA A 348 1.37 -17.68 32.34
C ALA A 348 1.98 -17.61 30.92
N ALA A 349 2.79 -16.60 30.63
CA ALA A 349 3.51 -16.47 29.36
C ALA A 349 4.59 -17.55 29.15
N GLN A 350 5.11 -18.12 30.25
CA GLN A 350 6.00 -19.29 30.23
C GLN A 350 5.24 -20.62 30.04
N GLY A 351 3.92 -20.58 29.85
CA GLY A 351 3.10 -21.77 29.62
C GLY A 351 2.65 -22.50 30.89
N LEU A 352 2.90 -21.95 32.09
CA LEU A 352 2.42 -22.55 33.33
C LEU A 352 0.89 -22.42 33.45
N ASP A 353 0.25 -23.44 33.98
CA ASP A 353 -1.16 -23.42 34.36
C ASP A 353 -1.38 -22.75 35.74
N ASN A 354 -2.64 -22.64 36.18
CA ASN A 354 -2.95 -21.93 37.43
C ASN A 354 -2.40 -22.64 38.67
N ASP A 355 -2.33 -23.97 38.66
CA ASP A 355 -1.84 -24.77 39.77
C ASP A 355 -0.31 -24.62 39.91
N ALA A 356 0.42 -24.66 38.79
CA ALA A 356 1.85 -24.43 38.76
C ALA A 356 2.22 -22.98 39.15
N ILE A 357 1.43 -21.99 38.72
CA ILE A 357 1.61 -20.59 39.14
C ILE A 357 1.36 -20.44 40.64
N ALA A 358 0.28 -21.06 41.15
CA ALA A 358 -0.10 -21.00 42.56
C ALA A 358 1.00 -21.61 43.45
N ALA A 359 1.52 -22.77 43.07
CA ALA A 359 2.63 -23.41 43.77
C ALA A 359 3.90 -22.55 43.76
N LYS A 360 4.27 -22.00 42.58
CA LYS A 360 5.50 -21.22 42.41
C LYS A 360 5.47 -19.89 43.15
N LEU A 361 4.30 -19.28 43.29
CA LEU A 361 4.13 -17.99 43.97
C LEU A 361 3.63 -18.11 45.41
N VAL A 362 3.47 -19.33 45.92
CA VAL A 362 2.92 -19.65 47.26
C VAL A 362 1.56 -18.95 47.48
N LEU A 363 0.63 -19.20 46.56
CA LEU A 363 -0.73 -18.67 46.56
C LEU A 363 -1.76 -19.80 46.48
N SER A 364 -3.02 -19.49 46.78
CA SER A 364 -4.12 -20.38 46.39
C SER A 364 -4.44 -20.21 44.90
N VAL A 365 -4.90 -21.29 44.24
CA VAL A 365 -5.34 -21.30 42.83
C VAL A 365 -6.40 -20.23 42.58
N ARG A 366 -7.37 -20.10 43.49
CA ARG A 366 -8.41 -19.07 43.46
C ARG A 366 -7.84 -17.64 43.47
N THR A 367 -6.69 -17.43 44.12
CA THR A 367 -6.02 -16.12 44.13
C THR A 367 -5.37 -15.83 42.78
N VAL A 368 -4.75 -16.84 42.15
CA VAL A 368 -4.20 -16.73 40.79
C VAL A 368 -5.29 -16.42 39.77
N GLU A 369 -6.42 -17.12 39.83
CA GLU A 369 -7.58 -16.88 38.97
C GLU A 369 -8.11 -15.46 39.11
N ARG A 370 -8.24 -14.96 40.35
CA ARG A 370 -8.68 -13.59 40.61
C ARG A 370 -7.71 -12.55 40.02
N HIS A 371 -6.40 -12.76 40.15
CA HIS A 371 -5.42 -11.85 39.55
C HIS A 371 -5.47 -11.90 38.01
N LEU A 372 -5.62 -13.07 37.39
CA LEU A 372 -5.80 -13.17 35.95
C LEU A 372 -7.08 -12.48 35.47
N GLN A 373 -8.20 -12.62 36.20
CA GLN A 373 -9.44 -11.90 35.90
C GLN A 373 -9.25 -10.37 35.99
N ASN A 374 -8.53 -9.89 37.00
CA ASN A 374 -8.20 -8.46 37.12
C ASN A 374 -7.30 -7.98 35.98
N VAL A 375 -6.31 -8.78 35.58
CA VAL A 375 -5.48 -8.51 34.39
C VAL A 375 -6.37 -8.39 33.15
N TYR A 376 -7.27 -9.33 32.92
CA TYR A 376 -8.16 -9.27 31.75
C TYR A 376 -9.04 -8.03 31.78
N ALA A 377 -9.62 -7.70 32.93
CA ALA A 377 -10.44 -6.50 33.09
C ALA A 377 -9.64 -5.21 32.81
N LYS A 378 -8.42 -5.10 33.36
CA LYS A 378 -7.53 -3.94 33.14
C LYS A 378 -7.05 -3.82 31.70
N LEU A 379 -6.90 -4.95 31.00
CA LEU A 379 -6.51 -5.00 29.59
C LEU A 379 -7.70 -4.94 28.62
N GLY A 380 -8.95 -4.83 29.13
CA GLY A 380 -10.17 -4.83 28.31
C GLY A 380 -10.46 -6.15 27.60
N LEU A 381 -9.95 -7.27 28.12
CA LEU A 381 -10.05 -8.61 27.54
C LEU A 381 -11.19 -9.40 28.18
N GLN A 382 -11.93 -10.16 27.37
CA GLN A 382 -13.00 -11.04 27.82
C GLN A 382 -13.05 -12.33 27.00
N GLY A 383 -13.71 -13.36 27.54
CA GLY A 383 -13.96 -14.62 26.85
C GLY A 383 -12.82 -15.65 26.95
N ARG A 384 -12.99 -16.76 26.22
CA ARG A 384 -12.15 -17.97 26.34
C ARG A 384 -10.70 -17.77 25.86
N THR A 385 -10.45 -16.73 25.07
CA THR A 385 -9.12 -16.39 24.52
C THR A 385 -8.40 -15.31 25.32
N ALA A 386 -9.00 -14.77 26.40
CA ALA A 386 -8.46 -13.66 27.17
C ALA A 386 -7.04 -13.94 27.70
N ARG A 387 -6.75 -15.18 28.12
CA ARG A 387 -5.41 -15.58 28.56
C ARG A 387 -4.36 -15.45 27.46
N ALA A 388 -4.65 -16.01 26.28
CA ALA A 388 -3.73 -15.97 25.14
C ALA A 388 -3.51 -14.52 24.66
N ALA A 389 -4.57 -13.71 24.65
CA ALA A 389 -4.49 -12.29 24.29
C ALA A 389 -3.67 -11.47 25.32
N ALA A 390 -3.82 -11.75 26.62
CA ALA A 390 -3.05 -11.07 27.67
C ALA A 390 -1.55 -11.44 27.60
N VAL A 391 -1.24 -12.73 27.36
CA VAL A 391 0.13 -13.19 27.14
C VAL A 391 0.74 -12.58 25.89
N GLY A 392 -0.01 -12.55 24.78
CA GLY A 392 0.44 -11.90 23.54
C GLY A 392 0.78 -10.42 23.73
N LYS A 393 -0.02 -9.68 24.51
CA LYS A 393 0.27 -8.29 24.89
C LYS A 393 1.56 -8.16 25.71
N LEU A 394 1.81 -9.07 26.66
CA LEU A 394 3.06 -9.04 27.45
C LEU A 394 4.30 -9.38 26.60
N LEU A 395 4.19 -10.36 25.69
CA LEU A 395 5.31 -10.79 24.85
C LEU A 395 5.68 -9.76 23.78
N SER A 396 4.74 -8.90 23.36
CA SER A 396 5.01 -7.78 22.44
C SER A 396 5.82 -6.62 23.06
N ARG A 397 6.22 -6.72 24.34
CA ARG A 397 7.05 -5.74 25.07
C ARG A 397 8.56 -5.96 24.89
N GLY A 398 8.98 -7.16 24.52
CA GLY A 398 10.37 -7.53 24.24
C GLY A 398 10.60 -7.65 22.75
#